data_AF-C3Z8E9-F1
#
_entry.id   AF-C3Z8E9-F1
#
_cell.length_a   1.000
_cell.length_b   1.000
_cell.length_c   1.000
_cell.angle_alpha   90.00
_cell.angle_beta   90.00
_cell.angle_gamma   90.00
#
_symmetry.space_group_name_H-M   'P 1'
#
loop_
_entity.id
_entity.type
_entity.pdbx_description
1 polymer ?
#
loop_
_entity_poly.entity_id
_entity_poly.type
_entity_poly.pdbx_seq_one_letter_code
_entity_poly.pdbx_strand_id
1 'polypeptide(L)'
;VLLLIRSYCWCVCSRNVLFYYSSGITVGVLASLLILVYMLSKLVPKKSGAVVLLAAGWSTALYLLQHMYLNLQSLLQGYLPYILGYLAVAALVSFAVCYRYGPVTNERSLDLIKWGIQLIGLTFVYNGTQLPAASLTIILLAVLWANIPERLAQAVRTWFPRKIRRLTQEEYEQQAREETRRALEQLRQFCNSPDCNTWKTVSRLEKCSPVRFAKFVEGDSHLSEDEVCAYDSE
;
A
#
# COMPACT_ATOMS: atom_id res chain seq x y z
N VAL A 1 10.94 4.98 -11.68
CA VAL A 1 10.85 4.76 -10.22
C VAL A 1 9.82 5.69 -9.57
N LEU A 2 9.90 7.01 -9.73
CA LEU A 2 8.90 7.98 -9.20
C LEU A 2 7.45 7.78 -9.71
N LEU A 3 7.23 7.41 -10.98
CA LEU A 3 5.89 7.05 -11.49
C LEU A 3 5.32 5.77 -10.87
N LEU A 4 6.20 4.80 -10.61
CA LEU A 4 5.80 3.55 -9.99
C LEU A 4 5.50 3.76 -8.51
N ILE A 5 6.32 4.54 -7.79
CA ILE A 5 6.05 4.87 -6.38
C ILE A 5 4.77 5.70 -6.25
N ARG A 6 4.54 6.71 -7.11
CA ARG A 6 3.35 7.55 -7.04
C ARG A 6 2.05 6.86 -7.47
N SER A 7 2.12 5.87 -8.36
CA SER A 7 0.93 5.11 -8.79
C SER A 7 0.69 3.86 -7.92
N TYR A 8 1.74 3.08 -7.58
CA TYR A 8 1.60 1.91 -6.70
C TYR A 8 1.30 2.29 -5.25
N CYS A 9 2.02 3.25 -4.66
CA CYS A 9 1.77 3.65 -3.26
C CYS A 9 0.35 4.21 -3.11
N TRP A 10 -0.17 4.84 -4.16
CA TRP A 10 -1.49 5.46 -4.17
C TRP A 10 -2.65 4.48 -4.29
N CYS A 11 -2.57 3.55 -5.25
CA CYS A 11 -3.58 2.50 -5.41
C CYS A 11 -3.59 1.56 -4.20
N VAL A 12 -2.43 1.35 -3.57
CA VAL A 12 -2.32 0.60 -2.31
C VAL A 12 -2.93 1.38 -1.15
N CYS A 13 -2.62 2.68 -0.96
CA CYS A 13 -3.16 3.46 0.16
C CYS A 13 -4.66 3.78 0.06
N SER A 14 -5.18 4.14 -1.11
CA SER A 14 -6.61 4.49 -1.28
C SER A 14 -7.53 3.30 -1.06
N ARG A 15 -7.06 2.10 -1.45
CA ARG A 15 -7.85 0.86 -1.38
C ARG A 15 -7.55 0.02 -0.14
N ASN A 16 -6.54 0.40 0.65
CA ASN A 16 -6.20 -0.26 1.91
C ASN A 16 -7.12 0.21 3.03
N VAL A 17 -7.86 -0.75 3.58
CA VAL A 17 -8.75 -0.59 4.72
C VAL A 17 -8.03 -0.01 5.95
N LEU A 18 -6.75 -0.36 6.14
CA LEU A 18 -5.92 0.16 7.24
C LEU A 18 -5.69 1.68 7.15
N PHE A 19 -5.54 2.23 5.94
CA PHE A 19 -5.32 3.66 5.75
C PHE A 19 -6.58 4.47 6.09
N TYR A 20 -7.75 3.92 5.79
CA TYR A 20 -9.03 4.53 6.17
C TYR A 20 -9.18 4.60 7.70
N TYR A 21 -8.94 3.49 8.39
CA TYR A 21 -9.00 3.49 9.85
C TYR A 21 -7.93 4.38 10.48
N SER A 22 -6.69 4.36 9.97
CA SER A 22 -5.63 5.20 10.53
C SER A 22 -5.87 6.69 10.32
N SER A 23 -6.35 7.10 9.14
CA SER A 23 -6.68 8.50 8.86
C SER A 23 -7.91 8.98 9.64
N GLY A 24 -8.93 8.14 9.80
CA GLY A 24 -10.08 8.44 10.66
C GLY A 24 -9.67 8.60 12.13
N ILE A 25 -8.80 7.71 12.63
CA ILE A 25 -8.29 7.79 13.99
C ILE A 25 -7.43 9.05 14.19
N THR A 26 -6.53 9.39 13.27
CA THR A 26 -5.70 10.60 13.42
C THR A 26 -6.52 11.88 13.40
N VAL A 27 -7.52 11.98 12.53
CA VAL A 27 -8.46 13.11 12.50
C VAL A 27 -9.27 13.17 13.80
N GLY A 28 -9.76 12.04 14.30
CA GLY A 28 -10.47 11.96 15.58
C GLY A 28 -9.60 12.39 16.77
N VAL A 29 -8.35 11.95 16.81
CA VAL A 29 -7.38 12.35 17.85
C VAL A 29 -7.08 13.84 17.76
N LEU A 30 -6.83 14.38 16.57
CA LEU A 30 -6.62 15.82 16.35
C LEU A 30 -7.84 16.65 16.79
N ALA A 31 -9.05 16.21 16.45
CA ALA A 31 -10.28 16.85 16.87
C ALA A 31 -10.46 16.83 18.40
N SER A 32 -10.17 15.69 19.03
CA SER A 32 -10.21 15.57 20.50
C SER A 32 -9.20 16.49 21.19
N LEU A 33 -8.01 16.65 20.60
CA LEU A 33 -6.97 17.56 21.08
C LEU A 33 -7.39 19.03 20.93
N LEU A 34 -8.02 19.40 19.81
CA LEU A 34 -8.58 20.75 19.63
C LEU A 34 -9.68 21.06 20.65
N ILE A 35 -10.58 20.10 20.92
CA ILE A 35 -11.62 20.24 21.95
C ILE A 35 -11.00 20.39 23.34
N LEU A 36 -9.93 19.64 23.64
CA LEU A 36 -9.19 19.77 24.88
C LEU A 36 -8.61 21.19 25.05
N VAL A 37 -7.92 21.70 24.02
CA VAL A 37 -7.37 23.07 24.04
C VAL A 37 -8.48 24.10 24.22
N TYR A 38 -9.61 23.93 23.56
CA TYR A 38 -10.79 24.78 23.75
C TYR A 38 -11.30 24.74 25.20
N MET A 39 -11.45 23.56 25.79
CA MET A 39 -11.89 23.41 27.18
C MET A 39 -10.91 24.02 28.17
N LEU A 40 -9.60 23.86 27.94
CA LEU A 40 -8.55 24.51 28.74
C LEU A 40 -8.62 26.04 28.63
N SER A 41 -8.86 26.58 27.43
CA SER A 41 -9.06 28.02 27.24
C SER A 41 -10.28 28.57 27.99
N LYS A 42 -11.29 27.74 28.20
CA LYS A 42 -12.52 28.11 28.92
C LYS A 42 -12.36 28.14 30.43
N LEU A 43 -11.30 27.51 30.96
CA LEU A 43 -10.92 27.53 32.37
C LEU A 43 -10.13 28.81 32.74
N VAL A 44 -9.73 29.61 31.75
CA VAL A 44 -9.16 30.95 31.97
C VAL A 44 -10.31 31.90 32.38
N PRO A 45 -10.20 32.62 33.52
CA PRO A 45 -11.29 33.43 34.07
C PRO A 45 -11.84 34.43 33.04
N LYS A 46 -13.13 34.26 32.72
CA LYS A 46 -13.89 34.89 31.63
C LYS A 46 -14.00 36.42 31.64
N LYS A 47 -13.51 37.13 32.65
CA LYS A 47 -13.75 38.58 32.75
C LYS A 47 -12.97 39.41 31.72
N SER A 48 -11.93 38.86 31.08
CA SER A 48 -11.13 39.60 30.08
C SER A 48 -10.81 38.80 28.81
N GLY A 49 -10.75 37.46 28.87
CA GLY A 49 -10.24 36.64 27.76
C GLY A 49 -11.00 36.77 26.44
N ALA A 50 -12.34 36.80 26.44
CA ALA A 50 -13.13 36.82 25.21
C ALA A 50 -13.12 38.18 24.48
N VAL A 51 -13.03 39.29 25.22
CA VAL A 51 -12.97 40.66 24.66
C VAL A 51 -11.57 40.94 24.10
N VAL A 52 -10.52 40.46 24.78
CA VAL A 52 -9.14 40.55 24.27
C VAL A 52 -8.94 39.66 23.04
N LEU A 53 -9.57 38.48 23.00
CA LEU A 53 -9.49 37.57 21.83
C LEU A 53 -10.16 38.18 20.57
N LEU A 54 -11.26 38.92 20.75
CA LEU A 54 -11.93 39.65 19.67
C LEU A 54 -11.16 40.92 19.26
N ALA A 55 -10.48 41.59 20.19
CA ALA A 55 -9.76 42.83 19.92
C ALA A 55 -8.31 42.64 19.42
N ALA A 56 -7.63 41.55 19.78
CA ALA A 56 -6.18 41.40 19.56
C ALA A 56 -5.76 40.18 18.69
N GLY A 57 -6.73 39.42 18.15
CA GLY A 57 -6.49 38.49 17.02
C GLY A 57 -5.51 37.35 17.31
N TRP A 58 -4.70 36.98 16.30
CA TRP A 58 -3.78 35.82 16.34
C TRP A 58 -2.69 35.95 17.41
N SER A 59 -2.32 37.19 17.77
CA SER A 59 -1.32 37.48 18.80
C SER A 59 -1.80 37.06 20.20
N THR A 60 -3.07 37.29 20.51
CA THR A 60 -3.68 36.84 21.76
C THR A 60 -3.80 35.33 21.82
N ALA A 61 -4.13 34.70 20.69
CA ALA A 61 -4.18 33.25 20.58
C ALA A 61 -2.79 32.64 20.88
N LEU A 62 -1.72 33.18 20.29
CA LEU A 62 -0.34 32.73 20.57
C LEU A 62 0.10 33.02 22.00
N TYR A 63 -0.26 34.18 22.57
CA TYR A 63 0.04 34.51 23.97
C TYR A 63 -0.63 33.54 24.94
N LEU A 64 -1.91 33.21 24.72
CA LEU A 64 -2.63 32.23 25.52
C LEU A 64 -2.02 30.82 25.36
N LEU A 65 -1.64 30.45 24.14
CA LEU A 65 -0.99 29.16 23.86
C LEU A 65 0.39 29.05 24.55
N GLN A 66 1.17 30.14 24.52
CA GLN A 66 2.44 30.25 25.21
C GLN A 66 2.26 30.22 26.74
N HIS A 67 1.25 30.90 27.26
CA HIS A 67 0.92 30.88 28.68
C HIS A 67 0.46 29.50 29.16
N MET A 68 -0.30 28.78 28.33
CA MET A 68 -0.68 27.39 28.58
C MET A 68 0.53 26.45 28.55
N TYR A 69 1.49 26.65 27.63
CA TYR A 69 2.71 25.86 27.56
C TYR A 69 3.58 26.01 28.81
N LEU A 70 3.74 27.24 29.31
CA LEU A 70 4.56 27.52 30.50
C LEU A 70 3.93 26.99 31.80
N ASN A 71 2.60 26.99 31.89
CA ASN A 71 1.86 26.49 33.06
C ASN A 71 1.30 25.07 32.86
N LEU A 72 1.73 24.37 31.80
CA LEU A 72 1.18 23.06 31.43
C LEU A 72 1.38 22.04 32.56
N GLN A 73 2.54 22.08 33.21
CA GLN A 73 2.91 21.14 34.26
C GLN A 73 2.02 21.26 35.51
N SER A 74 1.64 22.49 35.90
CA SER A 74 0.77 22.72 37.07
C SER A 74 -0.70 22.37 36.77
N LEU A 75 -1.16 22.60 35.54
CA LEU A 75 -2.50 22.21 35.08
C LEU A 75 -2.64 20.69 34.92
N LEU A 76 -1.61 20.03 34.38
CA LEU A 76 -1.63 18.60 34.15
C LEU A 76 -1.67 17.81 35.46
N GLN A 77 -0.98 18.27 36.52
CA GLN A 77 -1.01 17.62 37.83
C GLN A 77 -2.36 17.74 38.54
N GLY A 78 -3.07 18.87 38.39
CA GLY A 78 -4.36 19.09 39.04
C GLY A 78 -5.56 18.44 38.34
N TYR A 79 -5.50 18.27 37.02
CA TYR A 79 -6.65 17.85 36.21
C TYR A 79 -6.41 16.61 35.33
N LEU A 80 -5.28 15.91 35.52
CA LEU A 80 -4.92 14.67 34.81
C LEU A 80 -6.10 13.70 34.63
N PRO A 81 -6.85 13.30 35.68
CA PRO A 81 -7.90 12.29 35.53
C PRO A 81 -9.06 12.77 34.63
N TYR A 82 -9.41 14.05 34.67
CA TYR A 82 -10.47 14.61 33.82
C TYR A 82 -10.03 14.68 32.36
N ILE A 83 -8.79 15.07 32.10
CA ILE A 83 -8.19 15.10 30.76
C ILE A 83 -8.14 13.69 30.17
N LEU A 84 -7.70 12.71 30.95
CA LEU A 84 -7.62 11.31 30.53
C LEU A 84 -9.00 10.71 30.26
N GLY A 85 -10.00 11.01 31.10
CA GLY A 85 -11.39 10.60 30.88
C GLY A 85 -11.98 11.17 29.60
N TYR A 86 -11.76 12.45 29.31
CA TYR A 86 -12.20 13.07 28.06
C TYR A 86 -11.51 12.46 26.83
N LEU A 87 -10.20 12.25 26.90
CA LEU A 87 -9.44 11.64 25.81
C LEU A 87 -9.94 10.21 25.53
N ALA A 88 -10.22 9.42 26.58
CA ALA A 88 -10.74 8.07 26.47
C ALA A 88 -12.13 8.06 25.81
N VAL A 89 -13.06 8.90 26.28
CA VAL A 89 -14.41 9.00 25.68
C VAL A 89 -14.34 9.47 24.24
N ALA A 90 -13.53 10.49 23.94
CA ALA A 90 -13.37 10.99 22.58
C ALA A 90 -12.72 9.96 21.64
N ALA A 91 -11.74 9.19 22.12
CA ALA A 91 -11.13 8.10 21.36
C ALA A 91 -12.14 6.97 21.09
N LEU A 92 -12.93 6.56 22.09
CA LEU A 92 -13.98 5.56 21.95
C LEU A 92 -15.07 5.98 20.96
N VAL A 93 -15.53 7.24 21.05
CA VAL A 93 -16.52 7.79 20.11
C VAL A 93 -15.95 7.85 18.70
N SER A 94 -14.71 8.33 18.53
CA SER A 94 -14.05 8.38 17.22
C SER A 94 -13.88 7.00 16.60
N PHE A 95 -13.50 6.00 17.42
CA PHE A 95 -13.38 4.62 17.00
C PHE A 95 -14.74 4.01 16.61
N ALA A 96 -15.78 4.23 17.43
CA ALA A 96 -17.13 3.76 17.17
C ALA A 96 -17.71 4.37 15.88
N VAL A 97 -17.47 5.66 15.66
CA VAL A 97 -17.85 6.37 14.42
C VAL A 97 -17.13 5.76 13.22
N CYS A 98 -15.80 5.64 13.26
CA CYS A 98 -15.03 5.04 12.15
C CYS A 98 -15.43 3.59 11.86
N TYR A 99 -15.78 2.82 12.89
CA TYR A 99 -16.25 1.44 12.74
C TYR A 99 -17.66 1.37 12.13
N ARG A 100 -18.56 2.30 12.50
CA ARG A 100 -19.95 2.31 12.02
C ARG A 100 -20.11 2.79 10.58
N TYR A 101 -19.32 3.77 10.16
CA TYR A 101 -19.42 4.31 8.79
C TYR A 101 -18.82 3.38 7.72
N GLY A 102 -17.93 2.46 8.12
CA GLY A 102 -17.31 1.49 7.22
C GLY A 102 -16.36 2.13 6.19
N PRO A 103 -15.58 1.33 5.45
CA PRO A 103 -14.66 1.84 4.44
C PRO A 103 -15.44 2.49 3.28
N VAL A 104 -14.95 3.63 2.79
CA VAL A 104 -15.59 4.38 1.71
C VAL A 104 -15.60 3.57 0.41
N THR A 105 -16.79 3.19 -0.05
CA THR A 105 -16.96 2.39 -1.29
C THR A 105 -17.26 3.24 -2.52
N ASN A 106 -17.70 4.49 -2.35
CA ASN A 106 -18.04 5.37 -3.47
C ASN A 106 -16.78 5.87 -4.18
N GLU A 107 -16.68 5.64 -5.50
CA GLU A 107 -15.53 6.06 -6.31
C GLU A 107 -15.31 7.58 -6.29
N ARG A 108 -16.40 8.36 -6.31
CA ARG A 108 -16.35 9.83 -6.26
C ARG A 108 -15.65 10.37 -5.00
N SER A 109 -15.89 9.75 -3.86
CA SER A 109 -15.23 10.13 -2.60
C SER A 109 -13.78 9.68 -2.55
N LEU A 110 -13.44 8.54 -3.16
CA LEU A 110 -12.05 8.12 -3.31
C LEU A 110 -11.28 9.11 -4.19
N ASP A 111 -11.89 9.62 -5.25
CA ASP A 111 -11.30 10.68 -6.06
C ASP A 111 -11.11 11.98 -5.27
N LEU A 112 -12.11 12.41 -4.50
CA LEU A 112 -11.99 13.60 -3.63
C LEU A 112 -10.86 13.46 -2.59
N ILE A 113 -10.79 12.32 -1.90
CA ILE A 113 -9.70 12.01 -0.97
C ILE A 113 -8.36 12.05 -1.71
N LYS A 114 -8.34 11.56 -2.94
CA LYS A 114 -7.17 11.60 -3.81
C LYS A 114 -6.71 13.03 -4.09
N TRP A 115 -7.60 13.90 -4.55
CA TRP A 115 -7.29 15.32 -4.77
C TRP A 115 -6.84 16.00 -3.48
N GLY A 116 -7.49 15.70 -2.35
CA GLY A 116 -7.17 16.25 -1.05
C GLY A 116 -5.75 15.94 -0.59
N ILE A 117 -5.36 14.66 -0.59
CA ILE A 117 -4.01 14.24 -0.17
C ILE A 117 -2.94 14.79 -1.12
N GLN A 118 -3.23 14.87 -2.43
CA GLN A 118 -2.30 15.47 -3.40
C GLN A 118 -2.09 16.97 -3.13
N LEU A 119 -3.16 17.70 -2.79
CA LEU A 119 -3.08 19.11 -2.46
C LEU A 119 -2.28 19.31 -1.16
N ILE A 120 -2.55 18.53 -0.12
CA ILE A 120 -1.80 18.56 1.15
C ILE A 120 -0.31 18.29 0.90
N GLY A 121 0.03 17.30 0.08
CA GLY A 121 1.41 17.01 -0.30
C GLY A 121 2.09 18.18 -1.02
N LEU A 122 1.39 18.83 -1.95
CA LEU A 122 1.87 20.02 -2.64
C LEU A 122 2.15 21.18 -1.66
N THR A 123 1.23 21.40 -0.72
CA THR A 123 1.34 22.42 0.31
C THR A 123 2.53 22.14 1.23
N PHE A 124 2.81 20.90 1.60
CA PHE A 124 4.00 20.58 2.38
C PHE A 124 5.30 20.78 1.59
N VAL A 125 5.34 20.45 0.30
CA VAL A 125 6.51 20.73 -0.55
C VAL A 125 6.76 22.24 -0.64
N TYR A 126 5.68 23.03 -0.76
CA TYR A 126 5.79 24.49 -0.79
C TYR A 126 6.32 25.06 0.53
N ASN A 127 5.75 24.65 1.67
CA ASN A 127 6.16 25.14 2.99
C ASN A 127 7.52 24.59 3.46
N GLY A 128 7.93 23.41 2.99
CA GLY A 128 9.20 22.78 3.37
C GLY A 128 10.42 23.32 2.62
N THR A 129 10.22 24.10 1.55
CA THR A 129 11.30 24.65 0.74
C THR A 129 11.53 26.12 1.10
N GLN A 130 12.76 26.46 1.52
CA GLN A 130 13.11 27.84 1.89
C GLN A 130 13.10 28.81 0.69
N LEU A 131 13.33 28.29 -0.52
CA LEU A 131 13.31 29.07 -1.77
C LEU A 131 11.97 28.88 -2.50
N PRO A 132 11.12 29.91 -2.63
CA PRO A 132 9.81 29.77 -3.25
C PRO A 132 9.90 29.46 -4.75
N ALA A 133 10.96 29.92 -5.44
CA ALA A 133 11.19 29.59 -6.83
C ALA A 133 11.47 28.09 -7.04
N ALA A 134 12.18 27.44 -6.09
CA ALA A 134 12.50 26.03 -6.17
C ALA A 134 11.27 25.14 -5.86
N SER A 135 10.40 25.53 -4.93
CA SER A 135 9.17 24.77 -4.69
C SER A 135 8.22 24.85 -5.88
N LEU A 136 8.05 26.02 -6.49
CA LEU A 136 7.21 26.18 -7.67
C LEU A 136 7.73 25.37 -8.86
N THR A 137 9.05 25.31 -9.08
CA THR A 137 9.62 24.50 -10.17
C THR A 137 9.44 23.00 -9.93
N ILE A 138 9.61 22.52 -8.69
CA ILE A 138 9.35 21.13 -8.31
C ILE A 138 7.88 20.77 -8.52
N ILE A 139 6.96 21.66 -8.13
CA ILE A 139 5.52 21.48 -8.33
C ILE A 139 5.17 21.43 -9.82
N LEU A 140 5.71 22.36 -10.62
CA LEU A 140 5.53 22.40 -12.08
C LEU A 140 6.04 21.12 -12.74
N LEU A 141 7.24 20.67 -12.39
CA LEU A 141 7.80 19.42 -12.88
C LEU A 141 6.91 18.23 -12.51
N ALA A 142 6.38 18.17 -11.28
CA ALA A 142 5.49 17.10 -10.84
C ALA A 142 4.15 17.09 -11.60
N VAL A 143 3.59 18.27 -11.94
CA VAL A 143 2.35 18.41 -12.71
C VAL A 143 2.57 18.07 -14.18
N LEU A 144 3.65 18.56 -14.79
CA LEU A 144 4.04 18.23 -16.16
C LEU A 144 4.26 16.72 -16.29
N TRP A 145 4.95 16.13 -15.32
CA TRP A 145 5.20 14.70 -15.25
C TRP A 145 3.93 13.86 -15.10
N ALA A 146 2.90 14.39 -14.44
CA ALA A 146 1.60 13.75 -14.31
C ALA A 146 0.80 13.73 -15.63
N ASN A 147 1.05 14.70 -16.52
CA ASN A 147 0.35 14.86 -17.79
C ASN A 147 1.17 14.32 -18.98
N ILE A 148 2.23 13.54 -18.73
CA ILE A 148 3.03 12.95 -19.80
C ILE A 148 2.18 11.91 -20.56
N PRO A 149 2.11 11.99 -21.90
CA PRO A 149 1.39 11.00 -22.70
C PRO A 149 2.03 9.61 -22.57
N GLU A 150 1.19 8.56 -22.49
CA GLU A 150 1.59 7.16 -22.32
C GLU A 150 2.70 6.70 -23.29
N ARG A 151 2.78 7.29 -24.49
CA ARG A 151 3.81 7.02 -25.49
C ARG A 151 5.23 7.36 -25.01
N LEU A 152 5.40 8.49 -24.32
CA LEU A 152 6.68 8.90 -23.72
C LEU A 152 7.00 8.06 -22.49
N ALA A 153 5.99 7.68 -21.70
CA ALA A 153 6.17 6.80 -20.54
C ALA A 153 6.64 5.39 -20.96
N GLN A 154 6.16 4.86 -22.08
CA GLN A 154 6.62 3.60 -22.65
C GLN A 154 8.06 3.69 -23.15
N ALA A 155 8.43 4.76 -23.85
CA ALA A 155 9.81 4.99 -24.31
C ALA A 155 10.83 5.07 -23.16
N VAL A 156 10.45 5.69 -22.04
CA VAL A 156 11.29 5.72 -20.82
C VAL A 156 11.36 4.35 -20.15
N ARG A 157 10.28 3.56 -20.18
CA ARG A 157 10.26 2.19 -19.64
C ARG A 157 11.10 1.22 -20.47
N THR A 158 11.16 1.37 -21.78
CA THR A 158 12.07 0.59 -22.63
C THR A 158 13.52 0.95 -22.37
N TRP A 159 13.80 2.19 -21.98
CA TRP A 159 15.14 2.61 -21.61
C TRP A 159 15.58 2.11 -20.21
N PHE A 160 14.65 1.79 -19.31
CA PHE A 160 14.97 1.12 -18.05
C PHE A 160 14.43 -0.31 -18.04
N PRO A 161 15.15 -1.29 -18.61
CA PRO A 161 14.73 -2.68 -18.58
C PRO A 161 14.54 -3.10 -17.12
N ARG A 162 13.41 -3.79 -16.85
CA ARG A 162 13.16 -4.35 -15.52
C ARG A 162 14.32 -5.28 -15.19
N LYS A 163 14.96 -5.08 -14.03
CA LYS A 163 15.92 -6.06 -13.51
C LYS A 163 15.20 -7.39 -13.38
N ILE A 164 15.60 -8.35 -14.20
CA ILE A 164 15.13 -9.72 -14.10
C ILE A 164 15.68 -10.25 -12.78
N ARG A 165 14.78 -10.59 -11.84
CA ARG A 165 15.17 -11.22 -10.59
C ARG A 165 15.68 -12.62 -10.94
N ARG A 166 16.93 -12.91 -10.60
CA ARG A 166 17.46 -14.27 -10.69
C ARG A 166 16.71 -15.12 -9.65
N LEU A 167 16.14 -16.24 -10.07
CA LEU A 167 15.55 -17.20 -9.14
C LEU A 167 16.66 -17.76 -8.25
N THR A 168 16.33 -18.05 -7.00
CA THR A 168 17.19 -18.90 -6.17
C THR A 168 17.14 -20.34 -6.69
N GLN A 169 18.14 -21.16 -6.31
CA GLN A 169 18.19 -22.56 -6.73
C GLN A 169 16.90 -23.32 -6.35
N GLU A 170 16.39 -23.10 -5.14
CA GLU A 170 15.15 -23.71 -4.65
C GLU A 170 13.92 -23.26 -5.47
N GLU A 171 13.80 -21.97 -5.76
CA GLU A 171 12.71 -21.43 -6.60
C GLU A 171 12.76 -22.04 -8.01
N TYR A 172 13.97 -22.21 -8.57
CA TYR A 172 14.18 -22.81 -9.89
C TYR A 172 13.78 -24.29 -9.92
N GLU A 173 14.21 -25.08 -8.93
CA GLU A 173 13.87 -26.49 -8.83
C GLU A 173 12.37 -26.73 -8.61
N GLN A 174 11.72 -25.87 -7.83
CA GLN A 174 10.28 -25.95 -7.64
C GLN A 174 9.54 -25.63 -8.95
N GLN A 175 9.92 -24.57 -9.65
CA GLN A 175 9.32 -24.21 -10.93
C GLN A 175 9.57 -25.31 -11.98
N ALA A 176 10.77 -25.89 -12.01
CA ALA A 176 11.09 -27.00 -12.89
C ALA A 176 10.18 -28.21 -12.63
N ARG A 177 9.94 -28.58 -11.37
CA ARG A 177 9.04 -29.68 -10.99
C ARG A 177 7.59 -29.41 -11.42
N GLU A 178 7.07 -28.20 -11.17
CA GLU A 178 5.69 -27.83 -11.52
C GLU A 178 5.47 -27.78 -13.03
N GLU A 179 6.36 -27.14 -13.79
CA GLU A 179 6.25 -27.06 -15.25
C GLU A 179 6.47 -28.42 -15.92
N THR A 180 7.41 -29.23 -15.42
CA THR A 180 7.60 -30.61 -15.92
C THR A 180 6.34 -31.44 -15.71
N ARG A 181 5.73 -31.36 -14.52
CA ARG A 181 4.47 -32.06 -14.24
C ARG A 181 3.35 -31.61 -15.19
N ARG A 182 3.15 -30.30 -15.37
CA ARG A 182 2.13 -29.75 -16.27
C ARG A 182 2.36 -30.19 -17.71
N ALA A 183 3.59 -30.12 -18.20
CA ALA A 183 3.94 -30.53 -19.56
C ALA A 183 3.70 -32.03 -19.78
N LEU A 184 4.02 -32.88 -18.79
CA LEU A 184 3.75 -34.32 -18.86
C LEU A 184 2.25 -34.63 -18.83
N GLU A 185 1.46 -33.93 -18.02
CA GLU A 185 0.00 -34.05 -18.03
C GLU A 185 -0.61 -33.64 -19.38
N GLN A 186 -0.16 -32.51 -19.95
CA GLN A 186 -0.56 -32.07 -21.29
C GLN A 186 -0.16 -33.09 -22.36
N LEU A 187 1.04 -33.67 -22.26
CA LEU A 187 1.50 -34.71 -23.17
C LEU A 187 0.62 -35.96 -23.11
N ARG A 188 0.23 -36.40 -21.90
CA ARG A 188 -0.70 -37.53 -21.73
C ARG A 188 -2.08 -37.24 -22.32
N GLN A 189 -2.61 -36.05 -22.07
CA GLN A 189 -3.89 -35.62 -22.65
C GLN A 189 -3.83 -35.59 -24.19
N PHE A 190 -2.73 -35.10 -24.75
CA PHE A 190 -2.50 -35.12 -26.19
C PHE A 190 -2.42 -36.54 -26.73
N CYS A 191 -1.68 -37.44 -26.08
CA CYS A 191 -1.58 -38.85 -26.50
C CYS A 191 -2.92 -39.60 -26.43
N ASN A 192 -3.83 -39.18 -25.55
CA ASN A 192 -5.19 -39.73 -25.44
C ASN A 192 -6.20 -39.06 -26.40
N SER A 193 -5.83 -37.98 -27.09
CA SER A 193 -6.72 -37.30 -28.03
C SER A 193 -6.70 -37.98 -29.40
N PRO A 194 -7.80 -37.91 -30.16
CA PRO A 194 -7.87 -38.49 -31.51
C PRO A 194 -6.95 -37.79 -32.53
N ASP A 195 -6.38 -36.63 -32.18
CA ASP A 195 -5.46 -35.86 -33.02
C ASP A 195 -4.02 -36.43 -32.99
N CYS A 196 -3.72 -37.34 -32.06
CA CYS A 196 -2.40 -37.94 -31.93
C CYS A 196 -2.25 -39.17 -32.84
N ASN A 197 -1.25 -39.12 -33.74
CA ASN A 197 -0.82 -40.28 -34.51
C ASN A 197 0.06 -41.19 -33.64
N THR A 198 -0.55 -41.90 -32.70
CA THR A 198 0.12 -42.77 -31.70
C THR A 198 1.10 -43.74 -32.33
N TRP A 199 0.73 -44.45 -33.40
CA TRP A 199 1.61 -45.41 -34.07
C TRP A 199 2.84 -44.80 -34.72
N LYS A 200 2.73 -43.57 -35.26
CA LYS A 200 3.86 -42.83 -35.82
C LYS A 200 4.81 -42.33 -34.72
N THR A 201 4.27 -42.03 -33.54
CA THR A 201 5.07 -41.64 -32.37
C THR A 201 5.80 -42.84 -31.78
N VAL A 202 5.11 -43.96 -31.59
CA VAL A 202 5.71 -45.23 -31.10
C VAL A 202 6.81 -45.73 -32.05
N SER A 203 6.59 -45.65 -33.37
CA SER A 203 7.61 -46.08 -34.35
C SER A 203 8.88 -45.22 -34.33
N ARG A 204 8.78 -43.96 -33.90
CA ARG A 204 9.94 -43.04 -33.78
C ARG A 204 10.71 -43.21 -32.47
N LEU A 205 10.06 -43.81 -31.47
CA LEU A 205 10.62 -44.06 -30.15
C LEU A 205 11.45 -45.36 -30.11
N GLU A 206 12.13 -45.71 -31.20
CA GLU A 206 12.80 -46.99 -31.49
C GLU A 206 13.71 -47.55 -30.36
N LYS A 207 14.15 -46.70 -29.42
CA LYS A 207 14.96 -47.05 -28.25
C LYS A 207 14.17 -47.29 -26.95
N CYS A 208 12.94 -46.81 -26.85
CA CYS A 208 12.06 -47.00 -25.70
C CYS A 208 11.12 -48.19 -25.96
N SER A 209 10.94 -49.05 -24.96
CA SER A 209 9.98 -50.15 -25.10
C SER A 209 8.57 -49.57 -25.30
N PRO A 210 7.78 -50.07 -26.27
CA PRO A 210 6.41 -49.59 -26.50
C PRO A 210 5.53 -49.79 -25.26
N VAL A 211 5.86 -50.76 -24.42
CA VAL A 211 5.24 -51.02 -23.12
C VAL A 211 5.47 -49.87 -22.13
N ARG A 212 6.68 -49.29 -22.07
CA ARG A 212 7.00 -48.15 -21.21
C ARG A 212 6.20 -46.91 -21.63
N PHE A 213 6.06 -46.69 -22.93
CA PHE A 213 5.24 -45.59 -23.45
C PHE A 213 3.75 -45.79 -23.11
N ALA A 214 3.20 -46.99 -23.28
CA ALA A 214 1.81 -47.28 -22.93
C ALA A 214 1.53 -47.05 -21.44
N LYS A 215 2.39 -47.55 -20.56
CA LYS A 215 2.31 -47.32 -19.11
C LYS A 215 2.34 -45.84 -18.74
N PHE A 216 3.21 -45.06 -19.39
CA PHE A 216 3.29 -43.61 -19.18
C PHE A 216 1.98 -42.90 -19.56
N VAL A 217 1.34 -43.29 -20.67
CA VAL A 217 0.06 -42.73 -21.12
C VAL A 217 -1.08 -43.10 -20.16
N GLU A 218 -1.05 -44.30 -19.57
CA GLU A 218 -2.01 -44.79 -18.58
C GLU A 218 -1.86 -44.08 -17.21
N GLY A 219 -0.68 -43.55 -16.89
CA GLY A 219 -0.48 -42.74 -15.68
C GLY A 219 0.83 -42.97 -14.94
N ASP A 220 1.60 -43.99 -15.33
CA ASP A 220 2.86 -44.35 -14.65
C ASP A 220 3.98 -43.32 -14.87
N SER A 221 5.00 -43.38 -14.00
CA SER A 221 6.17 -42.51 -14.07
C SER A 221 6.85 -42.58 -15.45
N HIS A 222 7.33 -41.44 -15.92
CA HIS A 222 8.12 -41.34 -17.14
C HIS A 222 9.57 -41.84 -16.93
N LEU A 223 10.03 -41.89 -15.68
CA LEU A 223 11.36 -42.37 -15.29
C LEU A 223 11.28 -43.81 -14.78
N SER A 224 12.28 -44.63 -15.13
CA SER A 224 12.43 -45.96 -14.53
C SER A 224 13.13 -45.87 -13.17
N GLU A 225 12.92 -46.87 -12.31
CA GLU A 225 13.58 -46.94 -11.00
C GLU A 225 15.11 -46.93 -11.12
N ASP A 226 15.66 -47.61 -12.13
CA ASP A 226 17.09 -47.61 -12.42
C ASP A 226 17.64 -46.22 -12.78
N GLU A 227 16.86 -45.39 -13.49
CA GLU A 227 17.25 -44.03 -13.87
C GLU A 227 17.24 -43.09 -12.66
N VAL A 228 16.27 -43.27 -11.76
CA VAL A 228 16.20 -42.52 -10.50
C VAL A 228 17.36 -42.92 -9.59
N CYS A 229 17.62 -44.23 -9.44
CA CYS A 229 18.74 -44.72 -8.64
C CYS A 229 20.11 -44.28 -9.20
N ALA A 230 20.27 -44.22 -10.53
CA ALA A 230 21.49 -43.72 -11.15
C ALA A 230 21.72 -42.23 -10.84
N TYR A 231 20.67 -41.41 -10.93
CA TYR A 231 20.72 -39.98 -10.62
C TYR A 231 21.01 -39.71 -9.14
N ASP A 232 20.43 -40.48 -8.23
CA ASP A 232 20.66 -40.34 -6.79
C ASP A 232 22.07 -40.82 -6.36
N SER A 233 22.75 -41.59 -7.22
CA SER A 233 24.10 -42.11 -6.99
C SER A 233 25.24 -41.23 -7.53
N GLU A 234 24.91 -40.20 -8.31
CA GLU A 234 25.83 -39.14 -8.78
C GLU A 234 25.88 -37.94 -7.81
#